data_AF-A0A4R4FC65-F1
#
_entry.id   AF-A0A4R4FC65-F1
#
_cell.length_a   1.000
_cell.length_b   1.000
_cell.length_c   1.000
_cell.angle_alpha   90.00
_cell.angle_beta   90.00
_cell.angle_gamma   90.00
#
_symmetry.space_group_name_H-M   'P 1'
#
loop_
_entity.id
_entity.type
_entity.pdbx_description
1 polymer ?
#
loop_
_entity_poly.entity_id
_entity_poly.type
_entity_poly.pdbx_seq_one_letter_code
_entity_poly.pdbx_strand_id
1 'polypeptide(L)'
;MEKRSFLEYLAQEAGCDCLSDLRLRQEQWSPRIIEILGNIDMDEYVLSDWKEVTSYLTDTELSVLDGIKTKKEAKEYIINWLNSKKH
;
A
#
# COMPACT_ATOMS: atom_id res chain seq x y z
N MET A 1 3.96 -21.20 10.38
CA MET A 1 3.80 -20.34 9.19
C MET A 1 4.25 -18.96 9.60
N GLU A 2 5.28 -18.42 8.98
CA GLU A 2 5.62 -17.00 9.14
C GLU A 2 4.45 -16.18 8.59
N LYS A 3 3.99 -15.22 9.38
CA LYS A 3 2.93 -14.31 8.97
C LYS A 3 3.59 -13.35 7.97
N ARG A 4 3.27 -13.49 6.68
CA ARG A 4 3.74 -12.58 5.63
C ARG A 4 3.35 -11.15 5.99
N SER A 5 4.26 -10.21 5.76
CA SER A 5 3.96 -8.78 5.93
C SER A 5 2.96 -8.31 4.88
N PHE A 6 2.26 -7.20 5.17
CA PHE A 6 1.28 -6.66 4.23
C PHE A 6 1.93 -6.20 2.91
N LEU A 7 3.15 -5.67 2.99
CA LEU A 7 3.93 -5.29 1.80
C LEU A 7 4.25 -6.50 0.90
N GLU A 8 4.69 -7.61 1.50
CA GLU A 8 4.99 -8.85 0.76
C GLU A 8 3.74 -9.43 0.11
N TYR A 9 2.60 -9.38 0.81
CA TYR A 9 1.32 -9.75 0.24
C TYR A 9 0.98 -8.90 -0.98
N LEU A 10 1.12 -7.57 -0.89
CA LEU A 10 0.84 -6.67 -2.01
C LEU A 10 1.74 -6.92 -3.22
N ALA A 11 3.05 -7.13 -3.00
CA ALA A 11 3.98 -7.44 -4.08
C ALA A 11 3.59 -8.74 -4.80
N GLN A 12 3.29 -9.78 -4.03
CA GLN A 12 2.92 -11.07 -4.59
C GLN A 12 1.60 -11.01 -5.38
N GLU A 13 0.56 -10.41 -4.82
CA GLU A 13 -0.75 -10.30 -5.48
C GLU A 13 -0.71 -9.38 -6.71
N ALA A 14 0.18 -8.38 -6.69
CA ALA A 14 0.41 -7.51 -7.84
C ALA A 14 1.22 -8.19 -8.95
N GLY A 15 1.90 -9.31 -8.66
CA GLY A 15 2.81 -9.99 -9.57
C GLY A 15 4.17 -9.29 -9.68
N CYS A 16 4.58 -8.57 -8.64
CA CYS A 16 5.92 -7.98 -8.54
C CYS A 16 6.93 -9.04 -8.09
N ASP A 17 8.01 -9.21 -8.86
CA ASP A 17 9.10 -10.13 -8.51
C ASP A 17 9.87 -9.67 -7.26
N CYS A 18 9.90 -8.36 -7.01
CA CYS A 18 10.59 -7.74 -5.88
C CYS A 18 9.76 -6.62 -5.22
N LEU A 19 9.86 -6.48 -3.89
CA LEU A 19 9.26 -5.36 -3.15
C LEU A 19 9.66 -4.00 -3.71
N SER A 20 10.93 -3.85 -4.10
CA SER A 20 11.47 -2.62 -4.69
C SER A 20 10.73 -2.18 -5.96
N ASP A 21 10.15 -3.11 -6.73
CA ASP A 21 9.43 -2.79 -7.96
C ASP A 21 8.09 -2.10 -7.69
N LEU A 22 7.48 -2.31 -6.51
CA LEU A 22 6.29 -1.57 -6.10
C LEU A 22 6.54 -0.07 -6.06
N ARG A 23 7.76 0.35 -5.68
CA ARG A 23 8.17 1.77 -5.66
C ARG A 23 8.79 2.22 -6.98
N LEU A 24 9.66 1.41 -7.58
CA LEU A 24 10.45 1.80 -8.76
C LEU A 24 9.66 1.74 -10.08
N ARG A 25 8.65 0.87 -10.17
CA ARG A 25 7.80 0.70 -11.37
C ARG A 25 6.34 0.94 -11.03
N GLN A 26 6.10 1.89 -10.16
CA GLN A 26 4.79 2.07 -9.54
C GLN A 26 3.67 2.35 -10.55
N GLU A 27 3.95 3.04 -11.66
CA GLU A 27 2.98 3.27 -12.75
C GLU A 27 2.46 1.96 -13.35
N GLN A 28 3.33 0.97 -13.50
CA GLN A 28 2.99 -0.36 -14.04
C GLN A 28 2.05 -1.12 -13.10
N TRP A 29 2.26 -0.97 -11.79
CA TRP A 29 1.56 -1.77 -10.77
C TRP A 29 0.38 -1.04 -10.12
N SER A 30 0.30 0.29 -10.24
CA SER A 30 -0.73 1.11 -9.60
C SER A 30 -2.16 0.62 -9.84
N PRO A 31 -2.58 0.29 -11.08
CA PRO A 31 -3.93 -0.23 -11.32
C PRO A 31 -4.20 -1.52 -10.55
N ARG A 32 -3.21 -2.42 -10.49
CA ARG A 32 -3.31 -3.71 -9.82
C ARG A 32 -3.31 -3.57 -8.31
N ILE A 33 -2.45 -2.70 -7.76
CA ILE A 33 -2.41 -2.39 -6.33
C ILE A 33 -3.75 -1.79 -5.88
N ILE A 34 -4.33 -0.86 -6.65
CA ILE A 34 -5.64 -0.27 -6.35
C ILE A 34 -6.73 -1.35 -6.32
N GLU A 35 -6.73 -2.28 -7.28
CA GLU A 35 -7.67 -3.40 -7.32
C GLU A 35 -7.54 -4.31 -6.09
N ILE A 36 -6.32 -4.70 -5.73
CA ILE A 36 -6.04 -5.54 -4.55
C ILE A 36 -6.52 -4.84 -3.29
N LEU A 37 -6.15 -3.56 -3.11
CA LEU A 37 -6.60 -2.76 -1.98
C LEU A 37 -8.12 -2.63 -1.94
N GLY A 38 -8.80 -2.60 -3.09
CA GLY A 38 -10.26 -2.60 -3.19
C GLY A 38 -10.90 -3.85 -2.60
N ASN A 39 -10.29 -5.02 -2.82
CA ASN A 39 -10.84 -6.33 -2.48
C ASN A 39 -10.32 -6.91 -1.15
N ILE A 40 -9.25 -6.35 -0.58
CA ILE A 40 -8.66 -6.86 0.65
C ILE A 40 -9.60 -6.69 1.86
N ASP A 41 -9.63 -7.71 2.71
CA ASP A 41 -10.23 -7.58 4.03
C ASP A 41 -9.32 -6.74 4.93
N MET A 42 -9.82 -5.57 5.35
CA MET A 42 -9.05 -4.64 6.18
C MET A 42 -8.75 -5.22 7.58
N ASP A 43 -9.49 -6.23 8.03
CA ASP A 43 -9.31 -6.82 9.35
C ASP A 43 -8.20 -7.85 9.45
N GLU A 44 -7.64 -8.31 8.32
CA GLU A 44 -6.46 -9.18 8.29
C GLU A 44 -5.19 -8.50 8.79
N TYR A 45 -5.11 -7.18 8.66
CA TYR A 45 -3.92 -6.36 8.94
C TYR A 45 -4.20 -5.29 10.00
N VAL A 46 -3.22 -5.03 10.86
CA VAL A 46 -3.33 -4.00 11.90
C VAL A 46 -2.97 -2.63 11.34
N LEU A 47 -3.36 -1.54 12.02
CA LEU A 47 -3.11 -0.18 11.53
C LEU A 47 -1.63 0.12 11.26
N SER A 48 -0.70 -0.46 12.03
CA SER A 48 0.74 -0.30 11.79
C SER A 48 1.15 -0.83 10.43
N ASP A 49 0.61 -1.97 10.00
CA ASP A 49 0.91 -2.57 8.68
C ASP A 49 0.41 -1.65 7.56
N TRP A 50 -0.77 -1.06 7.74
CA TRP A 50 -1.32 -0.08 6.80
C TRP A 50 -0.45 1.18 6.71
N LYS A 51 0.06 1.68 7.84
CA LYS A 51 0.97 2.83 7.85
C LYS A 51 2.32 2.52 7.22
N GLU A 52 2.84 1.32 7.42
CA GLU A 52 4.06 0.84 6.77
C GLU A 52 3.89 0.81 5.25
N VAL A 53 2.81 0.21 4.76
CA VAL A 53 2.48 0.20 3.33
C VAL A 53 2.32 1.60 2.77
N THR A 54 1.61 2.49 3.47
CA THR A 54 1.47 3.89 3.08
C THR A 54 2.85 4.53 2.94
N SER A 55 3.67 4.48 4.00
CA SER A 55 5.01 5.06 4.01
C SER A 55 5.86 4.55 2.83
N TYR A 56 5.84 3.24 2.60
CA TYR A 56 6.65 2.60 1.57
C TYR A 56 6.22 3.00 0.16
N LEU A 57 4.91 2.98 -0.12
CA LEU A 57 4.39 3.26 -1.46
C LEU A 57 4.43 4.74 -1.80
N THR A 58 4.14 5.62 -0.84
CA THR A 58 3.93 7.04 -1.14
C THR A 58 5.13 7.92 -0.78
N ASP A 59 6.16 7.35 -0.14
CA ASP A 59 7.33 8.06 0.40
C ASP A 59 6.93 9.23 1.30
N THR A 60 5.79 9.07 1.99
CA THR A 60 5.15 10.14 2.76
C THR A 60 5.84 10.38 4.10
N GLU A 61 5.92 11.65 4.49
CA GLU A 61 6.50 12.09 5.76
C GLU A 61 5.76 11.52 6.98
N LEU A 62 6.50 11.31 8.07
CA LEU A 62 5.98 10.80 9.35
C LEU A 62 4.83 11.65 9.90
N SER A 63 4.88 12.97 9.72
CA SER A 63 3.84 13.91 10.18
C SER A 63 2.46 13.59 9.59
N VAL A 64 2.41 13.18 8.32
CA VAL A 64 1.18 12.78 7.62
C VAL A 64 0.73 11.40 8.10
N LEU A 65 1.66 10.46 8.26
CA LEU A 65 1.37 9.12 8.79
C LEU A 65 0.81 9.17 10.22
N ASP A 66 1.28 10.12 11.04
CA ASP A 66 0.76 10.35 12.39
C ASP A 66 -0.69 10.87 12.36
N GLY A 67 -1.05 11.62 11.32
CA GLY A 67 -2.43 12.08 11.07
C GLY A 67 -3.41 10.95 10.74
N ILE A 68 -2.93 9.83 10.17
CA ILE A 68 -3.76 8.66 9.84
C ILE A 68 -4.10 7.90 11.13
N LYS A 69 -5.40 7.81 11.46
CA LYS A 69 -5.90 7.17 12.69
C LYS A 69 -6.62 5.85 12.44
N THR A 70 -7.00 5.58 11.19
CA THR A 70 -7.77 4.39 10.82
C THR A 70 -7.20 3.68 9.60
N LYS A 71 -7.49 2.38 9.47
CA LYS A 71 -7.09 1.56 8.32
C LYS A 71 -7.72 2.09 7.02
N LYS A 72 -8.95 2.59 7.12
CA LYS A 72 -9.70 3.19 6.01
C LYS A 72 -9.00 4.45 5.49
N GLU A 73 -8.59 5.36 6.37
CA GLU A 73 -7.83 6.56 5.98
C GLU A 73 -6.51 6.20 5.29
N ALA A 74 -5.79 5.18 5.78
CA ALA A 74 -4.56 4.70 5.14
C ALA A 74 -4.84 4.18 3.71
N LYS A 75 -5.86 3.32 3.56
CA LYS A 75 -6.29 2.77 2.26
C LYS A 75 -6.66 3.88 1.28
N GLU A 76 -7.50 4.82 1.71
CA GLU A 76 -7.94 5.95 0.88
C GLU A 76 -6.76 6.84 0.49
N TYR A 77 -5.82 7.08 1.40
CA TYR A 77 -4.61 7.84 1.11
C TYR A 77 -3.77 7.18 0.01
N ILE A 78 -3.48 5.88 0.15
CA ILE A 78 -2.71 5.11 -0.84
C ILE A 78 -3.39 5.17 -2.21
N ILE A 79 -4.70 4.89 -2.28
CA ILE A 79 -5.46 4.89 -3.54
C ILE A 79 -5.46 6.28 -4.19
N ASN A 80 -5.67 7.34 -3.41
CA ASN A 80 -5.68 8.71 -3.93
C ASN A 80 -4.29 9.11 -4.46
N TRP A 81 -3.24 8.73 -3.74
CA TRP A 81 -1.86 9.00 -4.15
C TRP A 81 -1.50 8.25 -5.43
N LEU A 82 -1.84 6.96 -5.54
CA LEU A 82 -1.57 6.17 -6.76
C LEU A 82 -2.35 6.70 -7.98
N ASN A 83 -3.57 7.21 -7.77
CA ASN A 83 -4.34 7.83 -8.84
C ASN A 83 -3.81 9.22 -9.24
N SER A 84 -3.20 9.99 -8.33
CA SER A 84 -2.64 11.31 -8.64
C SER A 84 -1.34 11.24 -9.43
N LYS A 85 -0.61 10.11 -9.35
CA LYS A 85 0.61 9.82 -10.11
C LYS A 85 0.37 9.39 -11.56
N LYS A 86 -0.88 9.34 -12.05
CA LYS A 86 -1.20 9.00 -13.45
C LYS A 86 -0.83 10.10 -14.49
N HIS A 87 -0.05 11.11 -14.12
CA HIS A 87 0.24 12.29 -14.96
C HIS A 87 1.72 12.59 -15.08
#